data_AF-K9TBX2-F1
#
_entry.id   AF-K9TBX2-F1
#
_cell.length_a   1.000
_cell.length_b   1.000
_cell.length_c   1.000
_cell.angle_alpha   90.00
_cell.angle_beta   90.00
_cell.angle_gamma   90.00
#
_symmetry.space_group_name_H-M   'P 1'
#
loop_
_entity.id
_entity.type
_entity.pdbx_description
1 polymer ?
#
loop_
_entity_poly.entity_id
_entity_poly.type
_entity_poly.pdbx_seq_one_letter_code
_entity_poly.pdbx_strand_id
1 'polypeptide(L)'
;MLIKNVGRITVLLLPLGLALPVAASNPAHLQQLLDTNRCPGCDLRDAQLEGVSLRGADLSEANLQGANLRNADLRYANFRSANLSEAVLIAADLEAANFSQANLREVDIRGANLKDAVLTGANTCGWQRQDARLQGVNLQEAGCIRPTPAPAPTPAPETGVLPQGQAAALLGDWLTAKANIFAPPFDRALLGNLTTGILYADSLNSVTWLENNNAFYQYGVQRVESIERFVTEGNRATLEARVTEDYTLYENGRANQNRAGFGTNLIRYNLQRVNGQWKIADYQVIN
;
A
#
# COMPACT_ATOMS: atom_id res chain seq x y z
N MET A 1 -33.75 31.20 -31.59
CA MET A 1 -32.52 31.46 -30.80
C MET A 1 -32.64 30.58 -29.55
N LEU A 2 -32.17 29.33 -29.58
CA LEU A 2 -30.83 28.89 -29.12
C LEU A 2 -30.61 29.31 -27.65
N ILE A 3 -30.31 28.44 -26.68
CA ILE A 3 -29.23 27.43 -26.68
C ILE A 3 -29.60 26.19 -25.82
N LYS A 4 -29.07 25.04 -26.26
CA LYS A 4 -29.11 23.67 -25.71
C LYS A 4 -28.29 23.51 -24.42
N ASN A 5 -28.58 22.50 -23.59
CA ASN A 5 -27.63 21.60 -22.87
C ASN A 5 -28.32 20.92 -21.68
N VAL A 6 -28.13 19.64 -21.30
CA VAL A 6 -27.62 18.38 -21.86
C VAL A 6 -28.37 17.30 -21.05
N GLY A 7 -28.63 16.13 -21.64
CA GLY A 7 -29.37 15.04 -21.04
C GLY A 7 -28.90 14.63 -19.64
N ARG A 8 -29.86 14.45 -18.74
CA ARG A 8 -29.70 13.67 -17.51
C ARG A 8 -29.38 12.24 -17.93
N ILE A 9 -28.11 11.85 -17.80
CA ILE A 9 -27.73 10.44 -17.69
C ILE A 9 -28.31 9.98 -16.36
N THR A 10 -29.41 9.24 -16.42
CA THR A 10 -29.88 8.42 -15.31
C THR A 10 -28.80 7.39 -15.05
N VAL A 11 -27.88 7.71 -14.12
CA VAL A 11 -27.01 6.70 -13.52
C VAL A 11 -27.96 5.71 -12.88
N LEU A 12 -28.02 4.52 -13.46
CA LEU A 12 -28.71 3.37 -12.91
C LEU A 12 -28.02 3.08 -11.57
N LEU A 13 -28.57 3.64 -10.49
CA LEU A 13 -28.25 3.25 -9.12
C LEU A 13 -28.67 1.78 -8.99
N LEU A 14 -27.72 0.88 -9.26
CA LEU A 14 -27.83 -0.51 -8.85
C LEU A 14 -27.94 -0.53 -7.32
N PRO A 15 -28.81 -1.38 -6.77
CA PRO A 15 -29.19 -1.31 -5.37
C PRO A 15 -27.99 -1.66 -4.48
N LEU A 16 -27.82 -0.85 -3.43
CA LEU A 16 -27.06 -1.17 -2.23
C LEU A 16 -27.39 -2.60 -1.76
N GLY A 17 -26.40 -3.48 -1.75
CA GLY A 17 -26.54 -4.80 -1.17
C GLY A 17 -25.37 -5.71 -1.55
N LEU A 18 -24.45 -5.91 -0.60
CA LEU A 18 -23.23 -6.73 -0.66
C LEU A 18 -21.96 -6.02 -1.18
N ALA A 19 -21.51 -4.97 -0.49
CA ALA A 19 -20.07 -4.75 -0.42
C ALA A 19 -19.50 -5.77 0.59
N LEU A 20 -19.15 -6.96 0.11
CA LEU A 20 -18.16 -7.76 0.84
C LEU A 20 -16.92 -6.85 0.99
N PRO A 21 -16.28 -6.77 2.16
CA PRO A 21 -15.00 -6.11 2.27
C PRO A 21 -14.03 -6.92 1.41
N VAL A 22 -13.88 -6.54 0.15
CA VAL A 22 -12.86 -7.08 -0.72
C VAL A 22 -11.56 -6.53 -0.15
N ALA A 23 -10.96 -7.31 0.74
CA ALA A 23 -9.75 -6.92 1.43
C ALA A 23 -8.63 -6.79 0.39
N ALA A 24 -7.99 -5.63 0.36
CA ALA A 24 -6.72 -5.38 -0.29
C ALA A 24 -5.91 -4.47 0.64
N SER A 25 -4.59 -4.51 0.53
CA SER A 25 -3.71 -3.62 1.29
C SER A 25 -4.02 -2.13 1.08
N ASN A 26 -4.57 -1.77 -0.10
CA ASN A 26 -5.09 -0.43 -0.37
C ASN A 26 -6.49 -0.51 -1.04
N PRO A 27 -7.56 -0.24 -0.28
CA PRO A 27 -8.92 -0.27 -0.80
C PRO A 27 -9.19 0.75 -1.92
N ALA A 28 -8.50 1.90 -1.92
CA ALA A 28 -8.70 2.93 -2.95
C ALA A 28 -8.16 2.49 -4.32
N HIS A 29 -6.99 1.84 -4.33
CA HIS A 29 -6.44 1.26 -5.56
C HIS A 29 -7.29 0.09 -6.07
N LEU A 30 -7.81 -0.73 -5.16
CA LEU A 30 -8.74 -1.78 -5.53
C LEU A 30 -10.01 -1.19 -6.19
N GLN A 31 -10.60 -0.17 -5.58
CA GLN A 31 -11.76 0.51 -6.15
C GLN A 31 -11.44 1.10 -7.53
N GLN A 32 -10.29 1.78 -7.66
CA GLN A 32 -9.83 2.31 -8.95
C GLN A 32 -9.72 1.22 -10.01
N LEU A 33 -9.14 0.06 -9.69
CA LEU A 33 -9.03 -1.06 -10.61
C LEU A 33 -10.40 -1.53 -11.07
N LEU A 34 -11.33 -1.73 -10.14
CA LEU A 34 -12.67 -2.24 -10.44
C LEU A 34 -13.51 -1.25 -11.27
N ASP A 35 -13.33 0.06 -11.04
CA ASP A 35 -14.08 1.09 -11.75
C ASP A 35 -13.52 1.37 -13.15
N THR A 36 -12.20 1.24 -13.32
CA THR A 36 -11.51 1.78 -14.51
C THR A 36 -10.78 0.73 -15.35
N ASN A 37 -10.58 -0.48 -14.83
CA ASN A 37 -9.65 -1.47 -15.39
C ASN A 37 -8.23 -0.91 -15.62
N ARG A 38 -7.83 0.16 -14.92
CA ARG A 38 -6.51 0.79 -15.04
C ARG A 38 -5.94 1.11 -13.67
N CYS A 39 -4.93 0.34 -13.27
CA CYS A 39 -4.23 0.53 -12.01
C CYS A 39 -2.71 0.29 -12.15
N PRO A 40 -2.01 1.03 -13.04
CA PRO A 40 -0.57 0.89 -13.16
C PRO A 40 0.12 1.35 -11.87
N GLY A 41 1.07 0.57 -11.36
CA GLY A 41 1.81 0.86 -10.13
C GLY A 41 0.99 0.75 -8.83
N CYS A 42 -0.25 0.28 -8.90
CA CYS A 42 -1.12 0.18 -7.73
C CYS A 42 -0.63 -0.86 -6.72
N ASP A 43 -0.75 -0.52 -5.44
CA ASP A 43 -0.66 -1.50 -4.35
C ASP A 43 -1.99 -2.25 -4.20
N LEU A 44 -1.99 -3.52 -4.60
CA LEU A 44 -3.10 -4.46 -4.58
C LEU A 44 -2.70 -5.74 -3.83
N ARG A 45 -1.73 -5.65 -2.91
CA ARG A 45 -1.29 -6.80 -2.12
C ARG A 45 -2.45 -7.42 -1.36
N ASP A 46 -2.49 -8.74 -1.37
CA ASP A 46 -3.52 -9.56 -0.72
C ASP A 46 -4.96 -9.28 -1.19
N ALA A 47 -5.13 -8.61 -2.35
CA ALA A 47 -6.44 -8.27 -2.89
C ALA A 47 -7.29 -9.53 -3.16
N GLN A 48 -8.54 -9.50 -2.71
CA GLN A 48 -9.51 -10.59 -2.90
C GLN A 48 -10.29 -10.47 -4.23
N LEU A 49 -9.63 -10.77 -5.34
CA LEU A 49 -10.15 -10.64 -6.71
C LEU A 49 -10.66 -11.96 -7.30
N GLU A 50 -11.20 -12.86 -6.48
CA GLU A 50 -11.71 -14.16 -6.95
C GLU A 50 -12.93 -13.98 -7.86
N GLY A 51 -12.89 -14.62 -9.03
CA GLY A 51 -13.98 -14.62 -10.03
C GLY A 51 -14.21 -13.28 -10.72
N VAL A 52 -13.37 -12.27 -10.48
CA VAL A 52 -13.53 -10.95 -11.09
C VAL A 52 -13.27 -11.01 -12.60
N SER A 53 -13.94 -10.12 -13.35
CA SER A 53 -13.61 -9.87 -14.75
C SER A 53 -12.76 -8.61 -14.88
N LEU A 54 -11.48 -8.77 -15.17
CA LEU A 54 -10.50 -7.73 -15.43
C LEU A 54 -9.90 -7.89 -16.85
N ARG A 55 -10.72 -8.36 -17.79
CA ARG A 55 -10.33 -8.54 -19.19
C ARG A 55 -9.77 -7.24 -19.76
N GLY A 56 -8.53 -7.29 -20.26
CA GLY A 56 -7.82 -6.14 -20.82
C GLY A 56 -7.37 -5.10 -19.79
N ALA A 57 -7.41 -5.40 -18.49
CA ALA A 57 -7.01 -4.45 -17.47
C ALA A 57 -5.51 -4.10 -17.56
N ASP A 58 -5.19 -2.83 -17.28
CA ASP A 58 -3.83 -2.32 -17.22
C ASP A 58 -3.33 -2.35 -15.76
N LEU A 59 -2.55 -3.37 -15.43
CA LEU A 59 -1.97 -3.66 -14.12
C LEU A 59 -0.43 -3.61 -14.18
N SER A 60 0.15 -2.88 -15.16
CA SER A 60 1.59 -2.78 -15.30
C SER A 60 2.23 -2.19 -14.04
N GLU A 61 3.34 -2.76 -13.58
CA GLU A 61 4.07 -2.33 -12.37
C GLU A 61 3.26 -2.43 -11.07
N ALA A 62 2.03 -2.96 -11.09
CA ALA A 62 1.22 -3.13 -9.90
C ALA A 62 1.83 -4.19 -8.95
N ASN A 63 1.60 -4.01 -7.65
CA ASN A 63 1.97 -4.98 -6.63
C ASN A 63 0.75 -5.81 -6.23
N LEU A 64 0.68 -7.04 -6.71
CA LEU A 64 -0.36 -8.04 -6.47
C LEU A 64 0.19 -9.21 -5.63
N GLN A 65 1.27 -9.00 -4.86
CA GLN A 65 1.81 -10.06 -4.00
C GLN A 65 0.70 -10.62 -3.10
N GLY A 66 0.58 -11.95 -3.08
CA GLY A 66 -0.43 -12.65 -2.27
C GLY A 66 -1.89 -12.48 -2.72
N ALA A 67 -2.17 -11.76 -3.82
CA ALA A 67 -3.54 -11.53 -4.28
C ALA A 67 -4.25 -12.84 -4.67
N ASN A 68 -5.53 -12.95 -4.31
CA ASN A 68 -6.38 -14.08 -4.69
C ASN A 68 -7.13 -13.73 -5.99
N LEU A 69 -6.70 -14.29 -7.11
CA LEU A 69 -7.25 -14.13 -8.46
C LEU A 69 -7.82 -15.45 -9.00
N ARG A 70 -8.25 -16.37 -8.12
CA ARG A 70 -8.88 -17.63 -8.50
C ARG A 70 -10.05 -17.40 -9.45
N ASN A 71 -10.17 -18.21 -10.49
CA ASN A 71 -11.27 -18.15 -11.47
C ASN A 71 -11.46 -16.78 -12.16
N ALA A 72 -10.51 -15.84 -12.05
CA ALA A 72 -10.65 -14.52 -12.64
C ALA A 72 -10.52 -14.55 -14.18
N ASP A 73 -11.26 -13.70 -14.87
CA ASP A 73 -11.08 -13.43 -16.31
C ASP A 73 -10.09 -12.28 -16.48
N LEU A 74 -8.85 -12.62 -16.85
CA LEU A 74 -7.70 -11.72 -17.00
C LEU A 74 -7.17 -11.76 -18.45
N ARG A 75 -7.99 -12.20 -19.40
CA ARG A 75 -7.59 -12.27 -20.81
C ARG A 75 -7.16 -10.90 -21.30
N TYR A 76 -6.07 -10.85 -22.06
CA TYR A 76 -5.48 -9.62 -22.60
C TYR A 76 -5.02 -8.59 -21.55
N ALA A 77 -4.99 -8.94 -20.26
CA ALA A 77 -4.53 -8.02 -19.21
C ALA A 77 -3.03 -7.75 -19.32
N ASN A 78 -2.61 -6.54 -18.94
CA ASN A 78 -1.23 -6.11 -18.95
C ASN A 78 -0.66 -6.14 -17.53
N PHE A 79 0.23 -7.09 -17.26
CA PHE A 79 0.99 -7.26 -16.02
C PHE A 79 2.48 -6.96 -16.21
N ARG A 80 2.85 -6.17 -17.23
CA ARG A 80 4.25 -5.84 -17.49
C ARG A 80 4.92 -5.31 -16.22
N SER A 81 6.04 -5.91 -15.83
CA SER A 81 6.80 -5.55 -14.62
C SER A 81 6.02 -5.60 -13.29
N ALA A 82 4.83 -6.21 -13.27
CA ALA A 82 4.04 -6.35 -12.04
C ALA A 82 4.66 -7.39 -11.09
N ASN A 83 4.41 -7.22 -9.79
CA ASN A 83 4.76 -8.20 -8.78
C ASN A 83 3.56 -9.08 -8.43
N LEU A 84 3.55 -10.33 -8.87
CA LEU A 84 2.53 -11.32 -8.50
C LEU A 84 3.11 -12.46 -7.66
N SER A 85 4.22 -12.22 -6.95
CA SER A 85 4.81 -13.26 -6.11
C SER A 85 3.79 -13.80 -5.12
N GLU A 86 3.70 -15.11 -4.98
CA GLU A 86 2.77 -15.80 -4.06
C GLU A 86 1.27 -15.54 -4.35
N ALA A 87 0.93 -14.90 -5.48
CA ALA A 87 -0.46 -14.73 -5.88
C ALA A 87 -1.10 -16.06 -6.27
N VAL A 88 -2.43 -16.13 -6.18
CA VAL A 88 -3.19 -17.34 -6.50
C VAL A 88 -4.08 -17.13 -7.71
N LEU A 89 -3.76 -17.78 -8.82
CA LEU A 89 -4.39 -17.69 -10.14
C LEU A 89 -5.02 -19.03 -10.57
N ILE A 90 -5.38 -19.90 -9.61
CA ILE A 90 -5.96 -21.22 -9.93
C ILE A 90 -7.20 -21.05 -10.80
N ALA A 91 -7.24 -21.78 -11.91
CA ALA A 91 -8.31 -21.76 -12.91
C ALA A 91 -8.64 -20.37 -13.50
N ALA A 92 -7.73 -19.39 -13.39
CA ALA A 92 -7.89 -18.09 -14.04
C ALA A 92 -7.73 -18.19 -15.57
N ASP A 93 -8.44 -17.34 -16.31
CA ASP A 93 -8.28 -17.21 -17.75
C ASP A 93 -7.30 -16.06 -18.07
N LEU A 94 -6.10 -16.41 -18.51
CA LEU A 94 -4.96 -15.53 -18.79
C LEU A 94 -4.61 -15.52 -20.29
N GLU A 95 -5.55 -15.88 -21.17
CA GLU A 95 -5.31 -15.90 -22.61
C GLU A 95 -4.77 -14.55 -23.10
N ALA A 96 -3.63 -14.59 -23.79
CA ALA A 96 -2.94 -13.43 -24.33
C ALA A 96 -2.59 -12.32 -23.31
N ALA A 97 -2.49 -12.65 -22.02
CA ALA A 97 -2.01 -11.71 -20.99
C ALA A 97 -0.51 -11.42 -21.15
N ASN A 98 -0.10 -10.19 -20.82
CA ASN A 98 1.30 -9.75 -20.91
C ASN A 98 1.95 -9.73 -19.51
N PHE A 99 2.82 -10.69 -19.24
CA PHE A 99 3.64 -10.83 -18.03
C PHE A 99 5.11 -10.47 -18.27
N SER A 100 5.44 -9.70 -19.32
CA SER A 100 6.83 -9.35 -19.60
C SER A 100 7.48 -8.70 -18.38
N GLN A 101 8.64 -9.22 -17.96
CA GLN A 101 9.40 -8.76 -16.78
C GLN A 101 8.66 -8.87 -15.44
N ALA A 102 7.51 -9.56 -15.38
CA ALA A 102 6.76 -9.72 -14.15
C ALA A 102 7.45 -10.69 -13.17
N ASN A 103 7.22 -10.49 -11.88
CA ASN A 103 7.61 -11.43 -10.84
C ASN A 103 6.48 -12.43 -10.56
N LEU A 104 6.62 -13.67 -11.04
CA LEU A 104 5.69 -14.78 -10.86
C LEU A 104 6.23 -15.83 -9.88
N ARG A 105 7.13 -15.43 -8.97
CA ARG A 105 7.75 -16.33 -8.00
C ARG A 105 6.71 -16.95 -7.07
N GLU A 106 6.74 -18.27 -6.91
CA GLU A 106 5.81 -19.05 -6.08
C GLU A 106 4.32 -18.81 -6.43
N VAL A 107 4.01 -18.31 -7.63
CA VAL A 107 2.62 -18.10 -8.05
C VAL A 107 1.92 -19.43 -8.28
N ASP A 108 0.65 -19.54 -7.91
CA ASP A 108 -0.15 -20.74 -8.15
C ASP A 108 -1.09 -20.57 -9.33
N ILE A 109 -0.72 -21.12 -10.49
CA ILE A 109 -1.47 -21.06 -11.75
C ILE A 109 -2.08 -22.43 -12.10
N ARG A 110 -2.37 -23.28 -11.12
CA ARG A 110 -2.95 -24.61 -11.38
C ARG A 110 -4.26 -24.52 -12.17
N GLY A 111 -4.38 -25.27 -13.25
CA GLY A 111 -5.57 -25.23 -14.13
C GLY A 111 -5.80 -23.90 -14.86
N ALA A 112 -4.92 -22.91 -14.76
CA ALA A 112 -5.08 -21.63 -15.43
C ALA A 112 -4.86 -21.75 -16.95
N ASN A 113 -5.55 -20.90 -17.72
CA ASN A 113 -5.39 -20.83 -19.17
C ASN A 113 -4.42 -19.70 -19.56
N LEU A 114 -3.15 -20.00 -19.86
CA LEU A 114 -2.17 -19.01 -20.32
C LEU A 114 -1.99 -19.03 -21.84
N LYS A 115 -2.95 -19.55 -22.61
CA LYS A 115 -2.80 -19.65 -24.06
C LYS A 115 -2.37 -18.30 -24.67
N ASP A 116 -1.32 -18.30 -25.48
CA ASP A 116 -0.76 -17.12 -26.14
C ASP A 116 -0.25 -16.00 -25.20
N ALA A 117 -0.08 -16.26 -23.90
CA ALA A 117 0.46 -15.29 -22.94
C ALA A 117 1.94 -15.00 -23.20
N VAL A 118 2.38 -13.78 -22.87
CA VAL A 118 3.77 -13.32 -23.07
C VAL A 118 4.47 -13.23 -21.71
N LEU A 119 5.50 -14.03 -21.48
CA LEU A 119 6.26 -14.08 -20.23
C LEU A 119 7.71 -13.65 -20.41
N THR A 120 8.02 -12.82 -21.41
CA THR A 120 9.40 -12.46 -21.73
C THR A 120 10.13 -11.86 -20.54
N GLY A 121 11.20 -12.50 -20.07
CA GLY A 121 11.96 -12.07 -18.89
C GLY A 121 11.25 -12.22 -17.54
N ALA A 122 10.13 -12.95 -17.47
CA ALA A 122 9.38 -13.15 -16.23
C ALA A 122 10.08 -14.12 -15.28
N ASN A 123 10.05 -13.83 -13.97
CA ASN A 123 10.57 -14.73 -12.95
C ASN A 123 9.54 -15.79 -12.58
N THR A 124 9.77 -17.03 -12.97
CA THR A 124 8.85 -18.16 -12.75
C THR A 124 9.34 -19.15 -11.69
N CYS A 125 10.28 -18.75 -10.82
CA CYS A 125 10.79 -19.61 -9.74
C CYS A 125 9.66 -20.13 -8.85
N GLY A 126 9.51 -21.46 -8.74
CA GLY A 126 8.57 -22.08 -7.80
C GLY A 126 7.09 -21.99 -8.19
N TRP A 127 6.77 -21.45 -9.37
CA TRP A 127 5.37 -21.40 -9.81
C TRP A 127 4.74 -22.81 -9.91
N GLN A 128 3.52 -22.94 -9.42
CA GLN A 128 2.76 -24.19 -9.43
C GLN A 128 1.87 -24.20 -10.67
N ARG A 129 2.17 -25.06 -11.64
CA ARG A 129 1.56 -25.04 -12.99
C ARG A 129 0.90 -26.34 -13.42
N GLN A 130 0.55 -27.19 -12.45
CA GLN A 130 -0.15 -28.44 -12.71
C GLN A 130 -1.45 -28.12 -13.47
N ASP A 131 -1.71 -28.84 -14.56
CA ASP A 131 -2.89 -28.68 -15.42
C ASP A 131 -3.06 -27.31 -16.10
N ALA A 132 -2.05 -26.42 -16.06
CA ALA A 132 -2.10 -25.13 -16.75
C ALA A 132 -1.99 -25.31 -18.28
N ARG A 133 -2.80 -24.57 -19.04
CA ARG A 133 -2.73 -24.54 -20.51
C ARG A 133 -1.67 -23.54 -20.97
N LEU A 134 -0.57 -24.04 -21.54
CA LEU A 134 0.60 -23.24 -21.96
C LEU A 134 0.79 -23.16 -23.49
N GLN A 135 -0.24 -23.46 -24.28
CA GLN A 135 -0.16 -23.41 -25.74
C GLN A 135 0.18 -21.99 -26.22
N GLY A 136 1.23 -21.84 -27.03
CA GLY A 136 1.59 -20.53 -27.61
C GLY A 136 2.24 -19.55 -26.63
N VAL A 137 2.52 -19.96 -25.39
CA VAL A 137 3.16 -19.08 -24.39
C VAL A 137 4.57 -18.69 -24.84
N ASN A 138 4.86 -17.39 -24.87
CA ASN A 138 6.21 -16.91 -25.11
C ASN A 138 7.02 -16.91 -23.80
N LEU A 139 7.97 -17.84 -23.69
CA LEU A 139 8.86 -18.01 -22.53
C LEU A 139 10.28 -17.47 -22.77
N GLN A 140 10.50 -16.61 -23.76
CA GLN A 140 11.84 -16.05 -24.01
C GLN A 140 12.40 -15.38 -22.75
N GLU A 141 13.55 -15.83 -22.26
CA GLU A 141 14.16 -15.31 -21.02
C GLU A 141 13.29 -15.47 -19.76
N ALA A 142 12.14 -16.17 -19.86
CA ALA A 142 11.35 -16.57 -18.71
C ALA A 142 12.06 -17.75 -18.05
N GLY A 143 12.18 -17.69 -16.73
CA GLY A 143 12.79 -18.80 -16.02
C GLY A 143 12.80 -18.58 -14.53
N CYS A 144 13.33 -19.56 -13.82
CA CYS A 144 13.70 -19.31 -12.44
C CYS A 144 14.93 -18.40 -12.45
N ILE A 145 14.65 -17.10 -12.54
CA ILE A 145 15.60 -16.07 -12.18
C ILE A 145 15.62 -16.14 -10.66
N ARG A 146 16.43 -17.08 -10.15
CA ARG A 146 16.93 -16.92 -8.79
C ARG A 146 17.38 -15.46 -8.76
N PRO A 147 16.89 -14.62 -7.83
CA PRO A 147 17.63 -13.39 -7.60
C PRO A 147 19.06 -13.88 -7.47
N THR A 148 19.98 -13.43 -8.33
CA THR A 148 21.40 -13.50 -7.99
C THR A 148 21.40 -13.12 -6.52
N PRO A 149 21.82 -14.00 -5.59
CA PRO A 149 21.78 -13.66 -4.17
C PRO A 149 22.39 -12.27 -4.15
N ALA A 150 21.60 -11.26 -3.78
CA ALA A 150 22.04 -9.87 -3.87
C ALA A 150 23.45 -9.91 -3.28
N PRO A 151 24.50 -9.61 -4.08
CA PRO A 151 25.86 -10.11 -3.88
C PRO A 151 26.11 -10.12 -2.39
N ALA A 152 26.19 -11.32 -1.76
CA ALA A 152 25.96 -11.51 -0.32
C ALA A 152 26.44 -10.26 0.40
N PRO A 153 25.51 -9.41 0.92
CA PRO A 153 25.66 -7.96 0.94
C PRO A 153 27.13 -7.69 1.18
N THR A 154 27.90 -7.31 0.14
CA THR A 154 29.32 -7.00 0.26
C THR A 154 29.41 -6.28 1.58
N PRO A 155 29.99 -6.85 2.68
CA PRO A 155 29.58 -6.55 4.05
C PRO A 155 29.30 -5.07 4.08
N ALA A 156 27.99 -4.74 4.09
CA ALA A 156 27.58 -3.38 3.73
C ALA A 156 28.46 -2.51 4.61
N PRO A 157 29.26 -1.58 4.06
CA PRO A 157 30.15 -0.79 4.90
C PRO A 157 29.29 -0.33 6.06
N GLU A 158 29.62 -0.76 7.29
CA GLU A 158 28.75 -0.70 8.47
C GLU A 158 28.29 0.73 8.73
N THR A 159 27.31 1.17 7.96
CA THR A 159 26.80 2.52 7.95
C THR A 159 25.32 2.34 7.65
N GLY A 160 24.58 1.99 8.71
CA GLY A 160 23.12 1.98 8.77
C GLY A 160 22.51 3.37 8.58
N VAL A 161 22.90 4.08 7.54
CA VAL A 161 22.50 5.46 7.28
C VAL A 161 21.12 5.42 6.63
N LEU A 162 20.09 5.82 7.37
CA LEU A 162 18.75 6.04 6.82
C LEU A 162 18.83 7.18 5.79
N PRO A 163 18.38 7.01 4.52
CA PRO A 163 18.33 8.13 3.58
C PRO A 163 17.29 9.18 4.01
N GLN A 164 17.59 10.47 3.84
CA GLN A 164 16.68 11.56 4.21
C GLN A 164 15.29 11.42 3.56
N GLY A 165 15.23 10.99 2.29
CA GLY A 165 13.96 10.76 1.60
C GLY A 165 13.12 9.65 2.23
N GLN A 166 13.75 8.59 2.74
CA GLN A 166 13.05 7.51 3.47
C GLN A 166 12.59 7.99 4.85
N ALA A 167 13.38 8.83 5.52
CA ALA A 167 12.98 9.44 6.79
C ALA A 167 11.76 10.38 6.60
N ALA A 168 11.75 11.18 5.53
CA ALA A 168 10.63 12.05 5.19
C ALA A 168 9.36 11.25 4.83
N ALA A 169 9.50 10.15 4.09
CA ALA A 169 8.39 9.24 3.77
C ALA A 169 7.79 8.63 5.04
N LEU A 170 8.64 8.09 5.95
CA LEU A 170 8.19 7.55 7.23
C LEU A 170 7.43 8.59 8.08
N LEU A 171 7.90 9.85 8.07
CA LEU A 171 7.19 10.94 8.75
C LEU A 171 5.83 11.23 8.08
N GLY A 172 5.77 11.26 6.75
CA GLY A 172 4.51 11.42 6.01
C GLY A 172 3.51 10.29 6.30
N ASP A 173 3.99 9.05 6.36
CA ASP A 173 3.18 7.87 6.71
C ASP A 173 2.63 7.99 8.13
N TRP A 174 3.47 8.42 9.09
CA TRP A 174 3.04 8.68 10.46
C TRP A 174 1.93 9.74 10.54
N LEU A 175 2.11 10.89 9.90
CA LEU A 175 1.11 11.98 9.93
C LEU A 175 -0.22 11.53 9.33
N THR A 176 -0.17 10.79 8.23
CA THR A 176 -1.37 10.24 7.56
C THR A 176 -2.06 9.18 8.43
N ALA A 177 -1.27 8.32 9.08
CA ALA A 177 -1.78 7.24 9.92
C ALA A 177 -2.52 7.73 11.17
N LYS A 178 -2.25 8.95 11.65
CA LYS A 178 -2.91 9.51 12.85
C LYS A 178 -4.44 9.43 12.77
N ALA A 179 -5.02 9.68 11.59
CA ALA A 179 -6.47 9.61 11.40
C ALA A 179 -7.06 8.20 11.60
N ASN A 180 -6.27 7.15 11.34
CA ASN A 180 -6.69 5.76 11.56
C ASN A 180 -6.34 5.25 12.95
N ILE A 181 -5.30 5.81 13.57
CA ILE A 181 -4.81 5.42 14.90
C ILE A 181 -5.63 6.06 16.02
N PHE A 182 -5.95 7.36 15.90
CA PHE A 182 -6.59 8.15 16.97
C PHE A 182 -8.08 8.42 16.73
N ALA A 183 -8.70 7.69 15.80
CA ALA A 183 -10.14 7.65 15.61
C ALA A 183 -10.62 6.21 15.40
N PRO A 184 -11.90 5.90 15.67
CA PRO A 184 -12.46 4.57 15.43
C PRO A 184 -12.17 4.09 13.99
N PRO A 185 -11.68 2.85 13.80
CA PRO A 185 -11.63 1.75 14.79
C PRO A 185 -10.34 1.65 15.63
N PHE A 186 -9.48 2.69 15.65
CA PHE A 186 -8.22 2.75 16.41
C PHE A 186 -7.19 1.69 16.01
N ASP A 187 -6.55 1.86 14.86
CA ASP A 187 -5.59 0.91 14.29
C ASP A 187 -4.27 0.81 15.09
N ARG A 188 -4.28 -0.04 16.12
CA ARG A 188 -3.11 -0.33 16.98
C ARG A 188 -2.00 -1.06 16.24
N ALA A 189 -2.30 -1.78 15.16
CA ALA A 189 -1.29 -2.47 14.37
C ALA A 189 -0.47 -1.46 13.55
N LEU A 190 -1.15 -0.50 12.92
CA LEU A 190 -0.51 0.60 12.21
C LEU A 190 0.35 1.45 13.16
N LEU A 191 -0.14 1.73 14.38
CA LEU A 191 0.65 2.38 15.41
C LEU A 191 1.95 1.62 15.70
N GLY A 192 1.88 0.30 15.91
CA GLY A 192 3.04 -0.54 16.17
C GLY A 192 4.00 -0.68 14.99
N ASN A 193 3.52 -0.52 13.75
CA ASN A 193 4.36 -0.57 12.55
C ASN A 193 5.19 0.70 12.38
N LEU A 194 4.62 1.87 12.67
CA LEU A 194 5.24 3.17 12.42
C LEU A 194 6.04 3.72 13.61
N THR A 195 5.70 3.30 14.83
CA THR A 195 6.27 3.88 16.05
C THR A 195 6.92 2.83 16.95
N THR A 196 7.83 3.30 17.81
CA THR A 196 8.48 2.52 18.85
C THR A 196 8.72 3.43 20.08
N GLY A 197 9.36 2.91 21.11
CA GLY A 197 9.81 3.70 22.24
C GLY A 197 8.69 4.45 22.97
N ILE A 198 8.98 5.69 23.37
CA ILE A 198 8.08 6.53 24.16
C ILE A 198 6.85 6.91 23.32
N LEU A 199 7.04 7.27 22.05
CA LEU A 199 5.93 7.64 21.17
C LEU A 199 4.89 6.51 21.06
N TYR A 200 5.34 5.27 20.90
CA TYR A 200 4.44 4.12 20.85
C TYR A 200 3.66 3.96 22.16
N ALA A 201 4.35 4.00 23.31
CA ALA A 201 3.73 3.83 24.61
C ALA A 201 2.70 4.93 24.93
N ASP A 202 3.05 6.19 24.70
CA ASP A 202 2.18 7.33 24.96
C ASP A 202 0.98 7.37 23.99
N SER A 203 1.20 7.01 22.72
CA SER A 203 0.13 6.89 21.75
C SER A 203 -0.85 5.77 22.12
N LEU A 204 -0.35 4.62 22.61
CA LEU A 204 -1.20 3.51 23.04
C LEU A 204 -2.06 3.87 24.26
N ASN A 205 -1.48 4.60 25.21
CA ASN A 205 -2.21 5.17 26.35
C ASN A 205 -3.28 6.15 25.87
N SER A 206 -2.94 7.02 24.92
CA SER A 206 -3.87 7.98 24.32
C SER A 206 -5.04 7.28 23.63
N VAL A 207 -4.77 6.27 22.80
CA VAL A 207 -5.80 5.45 22.14
C VAL A 207 -6.73 4.80 23.17
N THR A 208 -6.15 4.20 24.22
CA THR A 208 -6.94 3.57 25.28
C THR A 208 -7.83 4.58 26.01
N TRP A 209 -7.32 5.80 26.24
CA TRP A 209 -8.12 6.87 26.83
C TRP A 209 -9.25 7.30 25.89
N LEU A 210 -8.98 7.46 24.60
CA LEU A 210 -9.98 7.85 23.59
C LEU A 210 -11.15 6.84 23.52
N GLU A 211 -10.84 5.55 23.46
CA GLU A 211 -11.83 4.46 23.48
C GLU A 211 -12.71 4.51 24.73
N ASN A 212 -12.11 4.67 25.91
CA ASN A 212 -12.83 4.67 27.19
C ASN A 212 -13.68 5.93 27.42
N ASN A 213 -13.44 7.01 26.68
CA ASN A 213 -14.10 8.30 26.88
C ASN A 213 -15.00 8.70 25.70
N ASN A 214 -15.31 7.77 24.78
CA ASN A 214 -16.10 8.05 23.58
C ASN A 214 -15.57 9.29 22.83
N ALA A 215 -14.25 9.28 22.63
CA ALA A 215 -13.51 10.41 22.11
C ALA A 215 -12.64 9.99 20.92
N PHE A 216 -12.37 10.93 20.03
CA PHE A 216 -11.51 10.70 18.86
C PHE A 216 -10.94 12.01 18.32
N TYR A 217 -9.82 11.94 17.63
CA TYR A 217 -9.29 13.07 16.87
C TYR A 217 -9.80 13.05 15.43
N GLN A 218 -10.22 14.21 14.94
CA GLN A 218 -10.37 14.46 13.52
C GLN A 218 -9.17 15.28 13.06
N TYR A 219 -8.52 14.84 11.99
CA TYR A 219 -7.37 15.53 11.40
C TYR A 219 -7.77 16.17 10.06
N GLY A 220 -7.32 17.40 9.86
CA GLY A 220 -7.42 18.13 8.59
C GLY A 220 -6.10 18.02 7.82
N VAL A 221 -5.47 19.17 7.55
CA VAL A 221 -4.14 19.23 6.94
C VAL A 221 -3.12 18.50 7.82
N GLN A 222 -2.41 17.55 7.23
CA GLN A 222 -1.29 16.82 7.84
C GLN A 222 -0.18 16.76 6.79
N ARG A 223 0.83 17.61 6.91
CA ARG A 223 1.85 17.75 5.87
C ARG A 223 3.22 18.11 6.41
N VAL A 224 4.24 17.48 5.84
CA VAL A 224 5.64 17.91 5.96
C VAL A 224 5.87 19.05 4.97
N GLU A 225 6.14 20.25 5.48
CA GLU A 225 6.43 21.45 4.67
C GLU A 225 7.88 21.44 4.17
N SER A 226 8.82 21.11 5.07
CA SER A 226 10.25 21.08 4.78
C SER A 226 10.99 20.20 5.78
N ILE A 227 12.12 19.65 5.33
CA ILE A 227 13.11 19.03 6.21
C ILE A 227 14.21 20.07 6.45
N GLU A 228 14.37 20.51 7.70
CA GLU A 228 15.34 21.53 8.10
C GLU A 228 16.70 20.92 8.44
N ARG A 229 16.66 19.75 9.10
CA ARG A 229 17.88 19.03 9.50
C ARG A 229 17.64 17.54 9.45
N PHE A 230 18.65 16.81 9.00
CA PHE A 230 18.65 15.36 9.05
C PHE A 230 20.04 14.84 9.39
N VAL A 231 20.11 13.97 10.40
CA VAL A 231 21.34 13.29 10.81
C VAL A 231 20.99 11.83 11.07
N THR A 232 21.85 10.92 10.65
CA THR A 232 21.70 9.49 10.95
C THR A 232 23.04 8.92 11.36
N GLU A 233 23.00 8.06 12.38
CA GLU A 233 24.17 7.44 12.98
C GLU A 233 23.79 6.04 13.47
N GLY A 234 24.37 5.02 12.84
CA GLY A 234 24.14 3.61 13.20
C GLY A 234 22.66 3.21 13.07
N ASN A 235 22.00 2.96 14.20
CA ASN A 235 20.58 2.55 14.25
C ASN A 235 19.65 3.67 14.75
N ARG A 236 20.13 4.92 14.72
CA ARG A 236 19.36 6.11 15.09
C ARG A 236 19.40 7.15 13.98
N ALA A 237 18.35 7.95 13.91
CA ALA A 237 18.34 9.15 13.09
C ALA A 237 17.54 10.25 13.79
N THR A 238 17.87 11.49 13.49
CA THR A 238 17.16 12.68 13.95
C THR A 238 16.74 13.48 12.73
N LEU A 239 15.46 13.79 12.66
CA LEU A 239 14.83 14.55 11.58
C LEU A 239 14.16 15.78 12.18
N GLU A 240 14.59 16.97 11.82
CA GLU A 240 13.88 18.21 12.14
C GLU A 240 13.09 18.64 10.92
N ALA A 241 11.77 18.74 11.06
CA ALA A 241 10.86 19.03 9.97
C ALA A 241 9.87 20.12 10.38
N ARG A 242 9.54 21.01 9.44
CA ARG A 242 8.36 21.86 9.58
C ARG A 242 7.15 21.05 9.21
N VAL A 243 6.21 20.93 10.14
CA VAL A 243 5.00 20.14 9.96
C VAL A 243 3.79 21.03 10.21
N THR A 244 2.88 21.05 9.23
CA THR A 244 1.57 21.67 9.38
C THR A 244 0.56 20.61 9.79
N GLU A 245 -0.10 20.87 10.92
CA GLU A 245 -1.14 20.01 11.46
C GLU A 245 -2.41 20.83 11.70
N ASP A 246 -3.54 20.25 11.32
CA ASP A 246 -4.89 20.62 11.72
C ASP A 246 -5.49 19.42 12.46
N TYR A 247 -5.93 19.62 13.70
CA TYR A 247 -6.59 18.58 14.46
C TYR A 247 -7.64 19.16 15.40
N THR A 248 -8.67 18.37 15.68
CA THR A 248 -9.68 18.67 16.69
C THR A 248 -10.06 17.40 17.42
N LEU A 249 -9.99 17.43 18.75
CA LEU A 249 -10.56 16.35 19.56
C LEU A 249 -12.08 16.49 19.65
N TYR A 250 -12.78 15.38 19.48
CA TYR A 250 -14.20 15.23 19.78
C TYR A 250 -14.37 14.34 21.01
N GLU A 251 -15.25 14.74 21.93
CA GLU A 251 -15.64 13.97 23.11
C GLU A 251 -17.16 13.92 23.16
N ASN A 252 -17.74 12.72 23.20
CA ASN A 252 -19.20 12.53 23.19
C ASN A 252 -19.88 13.27 22.02
N GLY A 253 -19.26 13.24 20.85
CA GLY A 253 -19.75 13.88 19.62
C GLY A 253 -19.63 15.41 19.60
N ARG A 254 -18.98 16.03 20.57
CA ARG A 254 -18.78 17.49 20.63
C ARG A 254 -17.30 17.84 20.49
N ALA A 255 -17.01 18.83 19.65
CA ALA A 255 -15.67 19.35 19.48
C ALA A 255 -15.17 20.02 20.77
N ASN A 256 -13.98 19.62 21.24
CA ASN A 256 -13.28 20.27 22.33
C ASN A 256 -12.30 21.32 21.76
N GLN A 257 -12.73 22.58 21.76
CA GLN A 257 -11.95 23.70 21.21
C GLN A 257 -10.64 23.95 21.96
N ASN A 258 -10.52 23.51 23.22
CA ASN A 258 -9.27 23.61 23.97
C ASN A 258 -8.25 22.53 23.56
N ARG A 259 -8.69 21.53 22.79
CA ARG A 259 -7.87 20.45 22.22
C ARG A 259 -8.05 20.40 20.70
N ALA A 260 -8.09 21.58 20.10
CA ALA A 260 -8.00 21.80 18.66
C ALA A 260 -6.79 22.69 18.35
N GLY A 261 -6.23 22.54 17.16
CA GLY A 261 -5.08 23.33 16.74
C GLY A 261 -4.87 23.29 15.23
N PHE A 262 -4.48 24.44 14.68
CA PHE A 262 -3.98 24.57 13.32
C PHE A 262 -2.70 25.38 13.33
N GLY A 263 -1.64 24.84 12.73
CA GLY A 263 -0.41 25.61 12.57
C GLY A 263 0.77 24.79 12.09
N THR A 264 1.86 25.50 11.80
CA THR A 264 3.13 24.91 11.40
C THR A 264 4.11 25.00 12.55
N ASN A 265 4.61 23.85 13.00
CA ASN A 265 5.63 23.78 14.06
C ASN A 265 6.92 23.19 13.50
N LEU A 266 8.07 23.58 14.07
CA LEU A 266 9.32 22.87 13.86
C LEU A 266 9.39 21.72 14.87
N ILE A 267 9.47 20.49 14.38
CA ILE A 267 9.42 19.30 15.20
C ILE A 267 10.67 18.45 14.95
N ARG A 268 11.36 18.07 16.03
CA ARG A 268 12.41 17.05 16.02
C ARG A 268 11.77 15.70 16.20
N TYR A 269 12.03 14.77 15.28
CA TYR A 269 11.68 13.37 15.40
C TYR A 269 12.95 12.57 15.63
N ASN A 270 12.92 11.69 16.63
CA ASN A 270 13.96 10.70 16.86
C ASN A 270 13.49 9.37 16.30
N LEU A 271 14.25 8.81 15.37
CA LEU A 271 13.96 7.55 14.69
C LEU A 271 14.91 6.48 15.20
N GLN A 272 14.41 5.25 15.30
CA GLN A 272 15.17 4.09 15.73
C GLN A 272 14.91 2.91 14.81
N ARG A 273 15.98 2.19 14.48
CA ARG A 273 15.89 0.93 13.76
C ARG A 273 15.64 -0.23 14.73
N VAL A 274 14.51 -0.89 14.60
CA VAL A 274 14.09 -2.04 15.43
C VAL A 274 13.76 -3.21 14.50
N ASN A 275 14.41 -4.36 14.71
CA ASN A 275 14.23 -5.56 13.88
C ASN A 275 14.38 -5.29 12.37
N GLY A 276 15.33 -4.43 12.01
CA GLY A 276 15.60 -4.05 10.62
C GLY A 276 14.73 -2.93 10.05
N GLN A 277 13.65 -2.52 10.73
CA GLN A 277 12.72 -1.48 10.30
C GLN A 277 12.93 -0.17 11.06
N TRP A 278 12.88 0.97 10.35
CA TRP A 278 12.92 2.29 10.97
C TRP A 278 11.55 2.70 11.47
N LYS A 279 11.51 3.22 12.69
CA LYS A 279 10.28 3.66 13.37
C LYS A 279 10.53 4.98 14.09
N ILE A 280 9.48 5.75 14.33
CA ILE A 280 9.56 6.99 15.11
C ILE A 280 9.49 6.63 16.60
N ALA A 281 10.52 6.99 17.36
CA ALA A 281 10.69 6.61 18.76
C ALA A 281 10.23 7.72 19.73
N ASP A 282 10.45 8.98 19.38
CA ASP A 282 9.89 10.16 20.07
C ASP A 282 9.78 11.35 19.10
N TYR A 283 9.09 12.40 19.56
CA TYR A 283 9.21 13.72 18.97
C TYR A 283 9.25 14.83 20.03
N GLN A 284 9.79 15.98 19.64
CA GLN A 284 9.79 17.21 20.43
C GLN A 284 9.54 18.43 19.54
N VAL A 285 8.59 19.28 19.91
CA VAL A 285 8.39 20.60 19.29
C VAL A 285 9.53 21.53 19.73
N ILE A 286 10.23 22.17 18.78
CA ILE A 286 11.47 22.94 19.02
C ILE A 286 11.28 24.45 18.84
N ASN A 287 10.05 24.95 18.99
CA ASN A 287 9.71 26.37 18.78
C ASN A 287 10.61 27.33 19.56
#